data_AF-A0A847WQN7-F1
#
_entry.id   AF-A0A847WQN7-F1
#
_cell.length_a   1.000
_cell.length_b   1.000
_cell.length_c   1.000
_cell.angle_alpha   90.00
_cell.angle_beta   90.00
_cell.angle_gamma   90.00
#
_symmetry.space_group_name_H-M   'P 1'
#
loop_
_entity.id
_entity.type
_entity.pdbx_description
1 polymer ?
#
loop_
_entity_poly.entity_id
_entity_poly.type
_entity_poly.pdbx_seq_one_letter_code
_entity_poly.pdbx_strand_id
1 'polypeptide(L)'
;MSFTNLEELICEATKEQTTIASLMINLEVKQTGLTEKQVVEKMKEQFKIMKESVRKGTLESVQSRTGLTGGDGHRLFEYANKHQSFVESGTLLTAANALAVSEVNAAMGRIVATPTAGSAGILPAVMVQALDSGRFTYDQIIHSMFTASALGLVIANKASISGAAGGCQAEIGSATAMAAGALVELAGGTPTQVGHAVGIALKNSLGLVCDPVAGLVEIPCIYRNGLHAITAQAAADMALAGVRSIIPPDEVIQVMHEVGQEMPESLRETGIGGLAGTPTGQKLKEKVLGQSSKENGPAKYSSAYDIVGPIMVGPSSSHTAGAVRIGNIAYQLLNEKPKTVTFTLMGSFAKTYQGHGTDLALLAGV
;
A
#
# COMPACT_ATOMS: atom_id res chain seq x y z
N MET A 1 -4.29 -5.16 23.47
CA MET A 1 -4.03 -6.26 22.52
C MET A 1 -2.94 -5.81 21.57
N SER A 2 -1.94 -6.66 21.31
CA SER A 2 -0.99 -6.45 20.20
C SER A 2 -1.56 -7.15 18.97
N PHE A 3 -1.77 -6.44 17.87
CA PHE A 3 -2.26 -7.01 16.62
C PHE A 3 -1.09 -7.75 15.96
N THR A 4 -0.76 -8.92 16.48
CA THR A 4 0.43 -9.72 16.12
C THR A 4 0.06 -11.07 15.51
N ASN A 5 -1.17 -11.53 15.71
CA ASN A 5 -1.65 -12.82 15.24
C ASN A 5 -3.09 -12.65 14.70
N LEU A 6 -3.34 -13.14 13.48
CA LEU A 6 -4.64 -12.98 12.82
C LEU A 6 -5.68 -13.92 13.43
N GLU A 7 -5.29 -15.13 13.82
CA GLU A 7 -6.16 -16.07 14.55
C GLU A 7 -6.68 -15.47 15.86
N GLU A 8 -5.82 -14.80 16.64
CA GLU A 8 -6.24 -14.11 17.88
C GLU A 8 -7.26 -13.01 17.60
N LEU A 9 -7.01 -12.19 16.59
CA LEU A 9 -7.91 -11.12 16.15
C LEU A 9 -9.26 -11.66 15.69
N ILE A 10 -9.27 -12.75 14.92
CA ILE A 10 -10.49 -13.44 14.46
C ILE A 10 -11.25 -14.05 15.65
N CYS A 11 -10.53 -14.68 16.57
CA CYS A 11 -11.11 -15.31 17.76
C CYS A 11 -11.77 -14.26 18.67
N GLU A 12 -11.10 -13.12 18.91
CA GLU A 12 -11.67 -12.03 19.69
C GLU A 12 -12.92 -11.44 19.02
N ALA A 13 -12.84 -11.12 17.72
CA ALA A 13 -13.98 -10.58 16.97
C ALA A 13 -15.20 -11.53 17.02
N THR A 14 -14.95 -12.83 16.86
CA THR A 14 -15.99 -13.86 16.92
C THR A 14 -16.58 -14.00 18.32
N LYS A 15 -15.74 -14.00 19.36
CA LYS A 15 -16.15 -14.13 20.76
C LYS A 15 -16.98 -12.92 21.22
N GLU A 16 -16.56 -11.72 20.84
CA GLU A 16 -17.26 -10.46 21.18
C GLU A 16 -18.44 -10.16 20.27
N GLN A 17 -18.71 -11.01 19.26
CA GLN A 17 -19.74 -10.80 18.25
C GLN A 17 -19.65 -9.42 17.58
N THR A 18 -18.41 -9.02 17.27
CA THR A 18 -18.08 -7.70 16.73
C THR A 18 -17.26 -7.83 15.44
N THR A 19 -17.00 -6.69 14.79
CA THR A 19 -16.18 -6.64 13.57
C THR A 19 -14.72 -6.40 13.91
N ILE A 20 -13.83 -6.81 13.01
CA ILE A 20 -12.39 -6.50 13.11
C ILE A 20 -12.19 -4.97 13.06
N ALA A 21 -12.97 -4.25 12.25
CA ALA A 21 -12.99 -2.80 12.24
C ALA A 21 -13.26 -2.20 13.63
N SER A 22 -14.28 -2.69 14.35
CA SER A 22 -14.62 -2.23 15.70
C SER A 22 -13.49 -2.48 16.70
N LEU A 23 -12.84 -3.65 16.65
CA LEU A 23 -11.67 -3.93 17.50
C LEU A 23 -10.52 -2.95 17.23
N MET A 24 -10.26 -2.64 15.96
CA MET A 24 -9.22 -1.69 15.57
C MET A 24 -9.54 -0.27 16.02
N ILE A 25 -10.78 0.20 15.86
CA ILE A 25 -11.23 1.50 16.36
C ILE A 25 -11.03 1.59 17.87
N ASN A 26 -11.46 0.56 18.61
CA ASN A 26 -11.30 0.49 20.07
C ASN A 26 -9.82 0.51 20.50
N LEU A 27 -8.94 -0.17 19.75
CA LEU A 27 -7.51 -0.12 20.00
C LEU A 27 -6.97 1.30 19.78
N GLU A 28 -7.30 1.93 18.65
CA GLU A 28 -6.79 3.26 18.30
C GLU A 28 -7.25 4.33 19.31
N VAL A 29 -8.51 4.26 19.76
CA VAL A 29 -9.04 5.10 20.85
C VAL A 29 -8.23 4.92 22.13
N LYS A 30 -7.95 3.67 22.54
CA LYS A 30 -7.16 3.37 23.75
C LYS A 30 -5.71 3.85 23.64
N GLN A 31 -5.07 3.71 22.48
CA GLN A 31 -3.66 4.07 22.28
C GLN A 31 -3.45 5.58 22.16
N THR A 32 -4.34 6.28 21.46
CA THR A 32 -4.18 7.72 21.18
C THR A 32 -4.87 8.61 22.20
N GLY A 33 -5.82 8.07 22.98
CA GLY A 33 -6.69 8.86 23.86
C GLY A 33 -7.72 9.72 23.11
N LEU A 34 -7.82 9.60 21.79
CA LEU A 34 -8.81 10.29 20.97
C LEU A 34 -10.19 9.65 21.12
N THR A 35 -11.24 10.43 20.92
CA THR A 35 -12.60 9.88 20.82
C THR A 35 -12.78 9.08 19.53
N GLU A 36 -13.69 8.10 19.53
CA GLU A 36 -14.04 7.32 18.34
C GLU A 36 -14.37 8.22 17.13
N LYS A 37 -15.15 9.28 17.37
CA LYS A 37 -15.47 10.27 16.34
C LYS A 37 -14.21 10.88 15.72
N GLN A 38 -13.23 11.27 16.53
CA GLN A 38 -11.98 11.85 16.02
C GLN A 38 -11.15 10.83 15.23
N VAL A 39 -11.13 9.57 15.66
CA VAL A 39 -10.46 8.47 14.95
C VAL A 39 -11.11 8.23 13.58
N VAL A 40 -12.44 8.15 13.53
CA VAL A 40 -13.19 7.98 12.28
C VAL A 40 -13.01 9.19 11.36
N GLU A 41 -13.05 10.42 11.88
CA GLU A 41 -12.84 11.64 11.06
C GLU A 41 -11.43 11.70 10.43
N LYS A 42 -10.40 11.22 11.14
CA LYS A 42 -9.05 11.09 10.55
C LYS A 42 -9.03 10.08 9.40
N MET A 43 -9.69 8.94 9.55
CA MET A 43 -9.80 7.96 8.47
C MET A 43 -10.61 8.50 7.28
N LYS A 44 -11.64 9.32 7.52
CA LYS A 44 -12.37 10.06 6.48
C LYS A 44 -11.48 10.99 5.67
N GLU A 45 -10.55 11.68 6.33
CA GLU A 45 -9.56 12.52 5.65
C GLU A 45 -8.64 11.68 4.76
N GLN A 46 -8.15 10.54 5.23
CA GLN A 46 -7.36 9.60 4.42
C GLN A 46 -8.13 9.18 3.17
N PHE A 47 -9.37 8.71 3.34
CA PHE A 47 -10.17 8.24 2.22
C PHE A 47 -10.55 9.35 1.22
N LYS A 48 -10.74 10.58 1.69
CA LYS A 48 -10.95 11.73 0.80
C LYS A 48 -9.77 11.90 -0.16
N ILE A 49 -8.54 11.80 0.34
CA ILE A 49 -7.32 11.94 -0.45
C ILE A 49 -7.13 10.76 -1.40
N MET A 50 -7.43 9.54 -0.93
CA MET A 50 -7.49 8.36 -1.79
C MET A 50 -8.41 8.60 -2.98
N LYS A 51 -9.64 9.08 -2.74
CA LYS A 51 -10.60 9.39 -3.80
C LYS A 51 -10.10 10.49 -4.74
N GLU A 52 -9.51 11.56 -4.22
CA GLU A 52 -8.91 12.63 -5.03
C GLU A 52 -7.81 12.08 -5.95
N SER A 53 -6.93 11.23 -5.43
CA SER A 53 -5.84 10.62 -6.21
C SER A 53 -6.36 9.68 -7.30
N VAL A 54 -7.39 8.87 -7.02
CA VAL A 54 -8.07 8.04 -8.02
C VAL A 54 -8.62 8.92 -9.13
N ARG A 55 -9.44 9.92 -8.78
CA ARG A 55 -10.09 10.78 -9.78
C ARG A 55 -9.10 11.55 -10.63
N LYS A 56 -8.02 12.05 -10.03
CA LYS A 56 -6.97 12.76 -10.78
C LYS A 56 -6.38 11.88 -11.88
N GLY A 57 -5.94 10.66 -11.56
CA GLY A 57 -5.31 9.78 -12.56
C GLY A 57 -6.28 9.10 -13.53
N THR A 58 -7.57 8.98 -13.18
CA THR A 58 -8.57 8.42 -14.11
C THR A 58 -9.18 9.47 -15.04
N LEU A 59 -9.34 10.72 -14.59
CA LEU A 59 -9.98 11.79 -15.38
C LEU A 59 -8.97 12.60 -16.19
N GLU A 60 -7.70 12.60 -15.78
CA GLU A 60 -6.61 13.28 -16.47
C GLU A 60 -5.48 12.29 -16.76
N SER A 61 -4.80 12.45 -17.89
CA SER A 61 -3.58 11.68 -18.18
C SER A 61 -2.41 12.24 -17.35
N VAL A 62 -2.11 11.59 -16.22
CA VAL A 62 -1.00 11.96 -15.34
C VAL A 62 0.29 11.28 -15.79
N GLN A 63 1.33 12.07 -16.06
CA GLN A 63 2.66 11.58 -16.46
C GLN A 63 3.61 11.55 -15.27
N SER A 64 4.41 10.48 -15.15
CA SER A 64 5.49 10.39 -14.18
C SER A 64 6.51 11.52 -14.38
N ARG A 65 7.24 11.89 -13.32
CA ARG A 65 8.28 12.92 -13.40
C ARG A 65 9.41 12.55 -14.35
N THR A 66 9.65 11.25 -14.54
CA THR A 66 10.71 10.71 -15.41
C THR A 66 10.27 10.61 -16.88
N GLY A 67 8.96 10.63 -17.12
CA GLY A 67 8.36 10.40 -18.44
C GLY A 67 8.45 8.95 -18.92
N LEU A 68 8.79 7.99 -18.03
CA LEU A 68 8.82 6.57 -18.38
C LEU A 68 7.42 5.95 -18.40
N THR A 69 6.57 6.37 -17.46
CA THR A 69 5.20 5.86 -17.29
C THR A 69 4.19 7.00 -17.18
N GLY A 70 2.91 6.70 -17.41
CA GLY A 70 1.81 7.63 -17.18
C GLY A 70 0.69 7.58 -18.21
N GLY A 71 -0.52 7.92 -17.77
CA GLY A 71 -1.72 7.95 -18.58
C GLY A 71 -2.31 6.57 -18.89
N ASP A 72 -1.73 5.48 -18.40
CA ASP A 72 -2.28 4.14 -18.54
C ASP A 72 -3.52 3.95 -17.65
N GLY A 73 -3.59 4.61 -16.48
CA GLY A 73 -4.79 4.63 -15.63
C GLY A 73 -5.99 5.25 -16.35
N HIS A 74 -5.78 6.44 -16.92
CA HIS A 74 -6.79 7.11 -17.76
C HIS A 74 -7.18 6.28 -18.98
N ARG A 75 -6.19 5.74 -19.71
CA ARG A 75 -6.44 4.91 -20.90
C ARG A 75 -7.27 3.67 -20.58
N LEU A 76 -6.99 3.00 -19.45
CA LEU A 76 -7.75 1.84 -19.02
C LEU A 76 -9.16 2.21 -18.54
N PHE A 77 -9.30 3.37 -17.89
CA PHE A 77 -10.60 3.93 -17.49
C PHE A 77 -11.49 4.20 -18.72
N GLU A 78 -10.96 4.85 -19.76
CA GLU A 78 -11.69 5.07 -21.00
C GLU A 78 -12.06 3.77 -21.71
N TYR A 79 -11.15 2.78 -21.70
CA TYR A 79 -11.42 1.47 -22.30
C TYR A 79 -12.51 0.70 -21.56
N ALA A 80 -12.49 0.68 -20.22
CA ALA A 80 -13.48 -0.02 -19.39
C ALA A 80 -14.91 0.51 -19.61
N ASN A 81 -15.05 1.82 -19.83
CA ASN A 81 -16.33 2.49 -20.11
C ASN A 81 -16.89 2.21 -21.52
N LYS A 82 -16.10 1.63 -22.43
CA LYS A 82 -16.57 1.24 -23.78
C LYS A 82 -17.24 -0.14 -23.82
N HIS A 83 -17.29 -0.86 -22.69
CA HIS A 83 -17.97 -2.16 -22.51
C HIS A 83 -17.60 -3.26 -23.54
N GLN A 84 -16.34 -3.31 -23.97
CA GLN A 84 -15.81 -4.33 -24.91
C GLN A 84 -14.67 -5.15 -24.30
N SER A 85 -14.66 -5.32 -22.97
CA SER A 85 -13.58 -5.99 -22.23
C SER A 85 -13.83 -7.48 -21.99
N PHE A 86 -12.74 -8.26 -21.92
CA PHE A 86 -12.79 -9.67 -21.50
C PHE A 86 -13.11 -9.85 -20.02
N VAL A 87 -12.75 -8.85 -19.21
CA VAL A 87 -13.05 -8.76 -17.78
C VAL A 87 -14.26 -7.86 -17.59
N GLU A 88 -15.07 -8.12 -16.57
CA GLU A 88 -16.22 -7.28 -16.20
C GLU A 88 -15.78 -5.80 -16.03
N SER A 89 -16.60 -4.86 -16.53
CA SER A 89 -16.25 -3.44 -16.59
C SER A 89 -15.93 -2.84 -15.22
N GLY A 90 -16.70 -3.14 -14.19
CA GLY A 90 -16.45 -2.72 -12.81
C GLY A 90 -15.11 -3.22 -12.26
N THR A 91 -14.76 -4.49 -12.48
CA THR A 91 -13.44 -5.03 -12.14
C THR A 91 -12.32 -4.32 -12.90
N LEU A 92 -12.54 -3.98 -14.18
CA LEU A 92 -11.55 -3.26 -14.97
C LEU A 92 -11.38 -1.79 -14.52
N LEU A 93 -12.47 -1.16 -14.08
CA LEU A 93 -12.44 0.16 -13.45
C LEU A 93 -11.64 0.15 -12.15
N THR A 94 -11.72 -0.92 -11.34
CA THR A 94 -10.84 -1.10 -10.18
C THR A 94 -9.36 -1.07 -10.59
N ALA A 95 -8.99 -1.81 -11.64
CA ALA A 95 -7.61 -1.82 -12.12
C ALA A 95 -7.18 -0.44 -12.61
N ALA A 96 -8.05 0.27 -13.34
CA ALA A 96 -7.80 1.63 -13.80
C ALA A 96 -7.58 2.60 -12.63
N ASN A 97 -8.40 2.50 -11.58
CA ASN A 97 -8.25 3.30 -10.36
C ASN A 97 -6.88 3.05 -9.69
N ALA A 98 -6.41 1.80 -9.63
CA ALA A 98 -5.13 1.45 -9.01
C ALA A 98 -3.92 1.92 -9.82
N LEU A 99 -3.98 1.83 -11.14
CA LEU A 99 -3.01 2.42 -12.06
C LEU A 99 -2.95 3.93 -11.87
N ALA A 100 -4.12 4.60 -11.87
CA ALA A 100 -4.25 6.04 -11.71
C ALA A 100 -3.57 6.55 -10.42
N VAL A 101 -3.81 5.92 -9.27
CA VAL A 101 -3.18 6.31 -8.01
C VAL A 101 -1.66 6.10 -8.06
N SER A 102 -1.21 5.00 -8.67
CA SER A 102 0.22 4.70 -8.81
C SER A 102 0.93 5.71 -9.73
N GLU A 103 0.26 6.17 -10.78
CA GLU A 103 0.75 7.23 -11.67
C GLU A 103 0.76 8.60 -10.98
N VAL A 104 -0.25 8.91 -10.17
CA VAL A 104 -0.25 10.10 -9.31
C VAL A 104 0.92 10.06 -8.33
N ASN A 105 1.22 8.90 -7.73
CA ASN A 105 2.41 8.72 -6.89
C ASN A 105 3.71 8.95 -7.69
N ALA A 106 3.85 8.34 -8.87
CA ALA A 106 5.01 8.52 -9.76
C ALA A 106 5.21 9.98 -10.25
N ALA A 107 4.11 10.75 -10.31
CA ALA A 107 4.11 12.16 -10.67
C ALA A 107 4.36 13.11 -9.47
N MET A 108 4.74 12.59 -8.30
CA MET A 108 4.87 13.35 -7.05
C MET A 108 3.56 14.00 -6.61
N GLY A 109 2.43 13.33 -6.83
CA GLY A 109 1.13 13.75 -6.33
C GLY A 109 0.90 13.33 -4.88
N ARG A 110 -0.17 13.88 -4.29
CA ARG A 110 -0.61 13.54 -2.93
C ARG A 110 -1.32 12.19 -2.93
N ILE A 111 -0.83 11.24 -2.14
CA ILE A 111 -1.39 9.89 -1.99
C ILE A 111 -1.41 9.47 -0.51
N VAL A 112 -2.07 8.34 -0.23
CA VAL A 112 -2.05 7.67 1.08
C VAL A 112 -1.36 6.32 0.93
N ALA A 113 -0.33 6.04 1.74
CA ALA A 113 0.36 4.75 1.70
C ALA A 113 -0.53 3.62 2.26
N THR A 114 -0.52 2.46 1.59
CA THR A 114 -1.35 1.29 1.94
C THR A 114 -0.67 -0.05 1.61
N PRO A 115 0.25 -0.57 2.44
CA PRO A 115 0.91 0.11 3.55
C PRO A 115 2.17 0.88 3.14
N THR A 116 2.63 0.74 1.89
CA THR A 116 3.72 1.56 1.35
C THR A 116 3.21 2.41 0.19
N ALA A 117 4.04 3.34 -0.28
CA ALA A 117 3.73 4.09 -1.50
C ALA A 117 3.79 3.22 -2.75
N GLY A 118 4.61 2.16 -2.74
CA GLY A 118 4.70 1.19 -3.83
C GLY A 118 3.43 0.38 -4.06
N SER A 119 2.63 0.19 -3.01
CA SER A 119 1.34 -0.52 -3.06
C SER A 119 0.13 0.39 -2.88
N ALA A 120 0.34 1.72 -2.93
CA ALA A 120 -0.67 2.71 -2.57
C ALA A 120 -1.91 2.70 -3.47
N GLY A 121 -1.88 2.06 -4.64
CA GLY A 121 -3.01 2.02 -5.55
C GLY A 121 -4.09 1.01 -5.18
N ILE A 122 -3.75 -0.08 -4.47
CA ILE A 122 -4.64 -1.24 -4.30
C ILE A 122 -5.84 -0.92 -3.41
N LEU A 123 -5.62 -0.48 -2.16
CA LEU A 123 -6.71 -0.21 -1.22
C LEU A 123 -7.62 0.95 -1.68
N PRO A 124 -7.09 2.11 -2.13
CA PRO A 124 -7.91 3.17 -2.70
C PRO A 124 -8.79 2.71 -3.85
N ALA A 125 -8.23 1.93 -4.77
CA ALA A 125 -8.96 1.47 -5.94
C ALA A 125 -10.17 0.62 -5.60
N VAL A 126 -10.00 -0.37 -4.71
CA VAL A 126 -11.11 -1.26 -4.31
C VAL A 126 -12.17 -0.51 -3.51
N MET A 127 -11.77 0.41 -2.62
CA MET A 127 -12.70 1.15 -1.77
C MET A 127 -13.49 2.20 -2.56
N VAL A 128 -12.82 2.91 -3.47
CA VAL A 128 -13.49 3.87 -4.36
C VAL A 128 -14.40 3.14 -5.34
N GLN A 129 -13.98 2.00 -5.91
CA GLN A 129 -14.86 1.22 -6.78
C GLN A 129 -16.07 0.66 -6.02
N ALA A 130 -15.89 0.20 -4.77
CA ALA A 130 -16.98 -0.26 -3.92
C ALA A 130 -17.98 0.88 -3.65
N LEU A 131 -17.50 2.09 -3.39
CA LEU A 131 -18.35 3.28 -3.25
C LEU A 131 -19.08 3.61 -4.56
N ASP A 132 -18.38 3.63 -5.69
CA ASP A 132 -18.91 4.00 -7.00
C ASP A 132 -19.94 3.01 -7.53
N SER A 133 -19.92 1.76 -7.04
CA SER A 133 -20.94 0.76 -7.35
C SER A 133 -22.34 1.11 -6.83
N GLY A 134 -22.44 2.07 -5.91
CA GLY A 134 -23.70 2.46 -5.25
C GLY A 134 -24.22 1.44 -4.22
N ARG A 135 -23.48 0.34 -3.98
CA ARG A 135 -23.88 -0.73 -3.06
C ARG A 135 -23.60 -0.42 -1.59
N PHE A 136 -22.64 0.47 -1.32
CA PHE A 136 -22.15 0.76 0.03
C PHE A 136 -22.16 2.27 0.32
N THR A 137 -22.44 2.63 1.57
CA THR A 137 -22.40 4.02 2.01
C THR A 137 -20.96 4.46 2.28
N TYR A 138 -20.74 5.78 2.28
CA TYR A 138 -19.43 6.35 2.61
C TYR A 138 -18.94 5.88 3.98
N ASP A 139 -19.80 5.89 5.00
CA ASP A 139 -19.40 5.46 6.35
C ASP A 139 -19.05 3.96 6.41
N GLN A 140 -19.74 3.10 5.66
CA GLN A 140 -19.38 1.68 5.56
C GLN A 140 -17.97 1.48 4.99
N ILE A 141 -17.61 2.25 3.95
CA ILE A 141 -16.25 2.23 3.38
C ILE A 141 -15.23 2.62 4.44
N ILE A 142 -15.47 3.72 5.17
CA ILE A 142 -14.56 4.19 6.22
C ILE A 142 -14.37 3.14 7.33
N HIS A 143 -15.45 2.51 7.77
CA HIS A 143 -15.36 1.44 8.76
C HIS A 143 -14.53 0.25 8.23
N SER A 144 -14.74 -0.17 6.99
CA SER A 144 -13.96 -1.27 6.39
C SER A 144 -12.46 -0.96 6.23
N MET A 145 -12.07 0.31 6.14
CA MET A 145 -10.66 0.69 6.13
C MET A 145 -9.96 0.41 7.46
N PHE A 146 -10.69 0.40 8.59
CA PHE A 146 -10.12 -0.05 9.86
C PHE A 146 -9.84 -1.56 9.86
N THR A 147 -10.64 -2.37 9.14
CA THR A 147 -10.32 -3.78 8.88
C THR A 147 -8.99 -3.89 8.13
N ALA A 148 -8.81 -3.11 7.06
CA ALA A 148 -7.54 -3.09 6.32
C ALA A 148 -6.36 -2.71 7.22
N SER A 149 -6.51 -1.67 8.07
CA SER A 149 -5.48 -1.26 9.03
C SER A 149 -5.13 -2.38 10.03
N ALA A 150 -6.13 -3.07 10.58
CA ALA A 150 -5.92 -4.19 11.51
C ALA A 150 -5.10 -5.31 10.87
N LEU A 151 -5.49 -5.71 9.65
CA LEU A 151 -4.82 -6.77 8.91
C LEU A 151 -3.38 -6.37 8.56
N GLY A 152 -3.16 -5.13 8.13
CA GLY A 152 -1.83 -4.64 7.84
C GLY A 152 -0.95 -4.54 9.09
N LEU A 153 -1.49 -4.20 10.26
CA LEU A 153 -0.75 -4.25 11.53
C LEU A 153 -0.32 -5.68 11.87
N VAL A 154 -1.20 -6.66 11.71
CA VAL A 154 -0.85 -8.08 11.92
C VAL A 154 0.30 -8.48 11.00
N ILE A 155 0.20 -8.16 9.71
CA ILE A 155 1.24 -8.52 8.74
C ILE A 155 2.55 -7.79 9.07
N ALA A 156 2.52 -6.50 9.38
CA ALA A 156 3.71 -5.70 9.67
C ALA A 156 4.41 -6.07 10.98
N ASN A 157 3.67 -6.61 11.96
CA ASN A 157 4.24 -7.05 13.22
C ASN A 157 4.81 -8.47 13.15
N LYS A 158 4.29 -9.31 12.24
CA LYS A 158 4.70 -10.71 12.08
C LYS A 158 5.73 -10.91 10.96
N ALA A 159 5.68 -10.05 9.94
CA ALA A 159 6.54 -10.06 8.78
C ALA A 159 7.00 -8.63 8.43
N SER A 160 7.92 -8.51 7.48
CA SER A 160 8.23 -7.19 6.92
C SER A 160 7.15 -6.80 5.91
N ILE A 161 6.85 -5.50 5.84
CA ILE A 161 6.05 -4.90 4.76
C ILE A 161 6.90 -4.05 3.79
N SER A 162 8.23 -4.18 3.84
CA SER A 162 9.16 -3.44 2.99
C SER A 162 9.59 -4.25 1.78
N GLY A 163 9.51 -3.65 0.58
CA GLY A 163 9.93 -4.27 -0.67
C GLY A 163 11.41 -4.63 -0.67
N ALA A 164 12.25 -3.74 -0.18
CA ALA A 164 13.67 -3.98 -0.04
C ALA A 164 14.04 -5.09 0.96
N ALA A 165 13.22 -5.31 1.98
CA ALA A 165 13.48 -6.34 2.98
C ALA A 165 12.90 -7.70 2.60
N GLY A 166 11.70 -7.74 2.00
CA GLY A 166 10.93 -8.97 1.79
C GLY A 166 10.44 -9.22 0.36
N GLY A 167 10.82 -8.39 -0.62
CA GLY A 167 10.27 -8.43 -1.98
C GLY A 167 8.91 -7.76 -2.10
N CYS A 168 8.36 -7.62 -3.30
CA CYS A 168 7.05 -6.99 -3.48
C CYS A 168 5.90 -7.81 -2.88
N GLN A 169 6.10 -9.09 -2.56
CA GLN A 169 5.16 -9.85 -1.75
C GLN A 169 4.86 -9.15 -0.40
N ALA A 170 5.87 -8.48 0.19
CA ALA A 170 5.75 -7.77 1.46
C ALA A 170 4.95 -6.47 1.32
N GLU A 171 4.97 -5.82 0.16
CA GLU A 171 4.25 -4.56 -0.08
C GLU A 171 2.91 -4.82 -0.77
N ILE A 172 2.98 -5.26 -2.03
CA ILE A 172 1.84 -5.53 -2.90
C ILE A 172 1.01 -6.68 -2.33
N GLY A 173 1.64 -7.75 -1.85
CA GLY A 173 0.92 -8.88 -1.25
C GLY A 173 0.17 -8.47 0.02
N SER A 174 0.82 -7.73 0.91
CA SER A 174 0.18 -7.18 2.11
C SER A 174 -1.00 -6.28 1.77
N ALA A 175 -0.84 -5.34 0.83
CA ALA A 175 -1.92 -4.47 0.38
C ALA A 175 -3.09 -5.25 -0.25
N THR A 176 -2.79 -6.30 -1.03
CA THR A 176 -3.80 -7.20 -1.61
C THR A 176 -4.60 -7.88 -0.50
N ALA A 177 -3.92 -8.39 0.53
CA ALA A 177 -4.55 -9.09 1.64
C ALA A 177 -5.39 -8.16 2.53
N MET A 178 -4.88 -6.95 2.80
CA MET A 178 -5.61 -5.89 3.49
C MET A 178 -6.90 -5.53 2.74
N ALA A 179 -6.80 -5.31 1.43
CA ALA A 179 -7.94 -4.98 0.57
C ALA A 179 -8.96 -6.12 0.50
N ALA A 180 -8.50 -7.37 0.32
CA ALA A 180 -9.37 -8.54 0.26
C ALA A 180 -10.16 -8.73 1.57
N GLY A 181 -9.47 -8.66 2.71
CA GLY A 181 -10.13 -8.80 4.02
C GLY A 181 -11.12 -7.67 4.33
N ALA A 182 -10.78 -6.44 3.98
CA ALA A 182 -11.68 -5.30 4.11
C ALA A 182 -12.94 -5.43 3.24
N LEU A 183 -12.80 -5.93 2.00
CA LEU A 183 -13.95 -6.19 1.13
C LEU A 183 -14.87 -7.30 1.68
N VAL A 184 -14.31 -8.36 2.28
CA VAL A 184 -15.10 -9.41 2.92
C VAL A 184 -15.94 -8.85 4.07
N GLU A 185 -15.32 -8.09 5.00
CA GLU A 185 -16.05 -7.52 6.13
C GLU A 185 -17.07 -6.47 5.66
N LEU A 186 -16.72 -5.64 4.68
CA LEU A 186 -17.63 -4.67 4.03
C LEU A 186 -18.87 -5.35 3.44
N ALA A 187 -18.71 -6.53 2.85
CA ALA A 187 -19.80 -7.33 2.28
C ALA A 187 -20.61 -8.12 3.33
N GLY A 188 -20.29 -8.00 4.62
CA GLY A 188 -20.96 -8.71 5.72
C GLY A 188 -20.44 -10.13 5.96
N GLY A 189 -19.24 -10.46 5.48
CA GLY A 189 -18.58 -11.72 5.76
C GLY A 189 -18.13 -11.84 7.22
N THR A 190 -17.98 -13.07 7.69
CA THR A 190 -17.54 -13.37 9.06
C THR A 190 -16.04 -13.09 9.27
N PRO A 191 -15.56 -12.87 10.51
CA PRO A 191 -14.13 -12.75 10.78
C PRO A 191 -13.31 -13.95 10.25
N THR A 192 -13.86 -15.15 10.29
CA THR A 192 -13.22 -16.34 9.70
C THR A 192 -13.06 -16.24 8.18
N GLN A 193 -14.06 -15.71 7.46
CA GLN A 193 -13.96 -15.46 6.03
C GLN A 193 -12.94 -14.37 5.71
N VAL A 194 -12.81 -13.34 6.56
CA VAL A 194 -11.73 -12.34 6.44
C VAL A 194 -10.37 -13.02 6.48
N GLY A 195 -10.17 -13.94 7.43
CA GLY A 195 -8.97 -14.78 7.49
C GLY A 195 -8.74 -15.56 6.20
N HIS A 196 -9.77 -16.24 5.67
CA HIS A 196 -9.65 -16.96 4.41
C HIS A 196 -9.25 -16.07 3.24
N ALA A 197 -9.83 -14.87 3.10
CA ALA A 197 -9.45 -13.92 2.06
C ALA A 197 -7.98 -13.48 2.17
N VAL A 198 -7.49 -13.18 3.37
CA VAL A 198 -6.07 -12.86 3.61
C VAL A 198 -5.18 -14.02 3.17
N GLY A 199 -5.50 -15.24 3.61
CA GLY A 199 -4.73 -16.44 3.28
C GLY A 199 -4.73 -16.79 1.79
N ILE A 200 -5.82 -16.51 1.06
CA ILE A 200 -5.92 -16.71 -0.39
C ILE A 200 -5.11 -15.63 -1.13
N ALA A 201 -5.30 -14.36 -0.77
CA ALA A 201 -4.62 -13.22 -1.40
C ALA A 201 -3.09 -13.30 -1.27
N LEU A 202 -2.58 -13.63 -0.07
CA LEU A 202 -1.14 -13.73 0.16
C LEU A 202 -0.50 -14.91 -0.59
N LYS A 203 -1.18 -16.06 -0.68
CA LYS A 203 -0.66 -17.22 -1.43
C LYS A 203 -0.38 -16.89 -2.90
N ASN A 204 -1.20 -16.06 -3.52
CA ASN A 204 -0.98 -15.62 -4.90
C ASN A 204 0.20 -14.65 -5.06
N SER A 205 0.72 -14.12 -3.94
CA SER A 205 1.79 -13.11 -3.93
C SER A 205 3.13 -13.68 -3.45
N LEU A 206 3.17 -14.88 -2.87
CA LEU A 206 4.40 -15.49 -2.36
C LEU A 206 5.45 -15.65 -3.48
N GLY A 207 6.68 -15.24 -3.19
CA GLY A 207 7.80 -15.24 -4.13
C GLY A 207 7.87 -14.03 -5.05
N LEU A 208 6.95 -13.06 -4.94
CA LEU A 208 6.97 -11.86 -5.78
C LEU A 208 8.18 -10.97 -5.43
N VAL A 209 9.14 -10.93 -6.34
CA VAL A 209 10.40 -10.16 -6.25
C VAL A 209 10.17 -8.64 -6.31
N CYS A 210 11.08 -7.84 -5.77
CA CYS A 210 11.04 -6.37 -5.89
C CYS A 210 12.21 -5.89 -6.76
N ASP A 211 12.01 -5.76 -8.06
CA ASP A 211 13.06 -5.46 -9.03
C ASP A 211 12.71 -4.24 -9.91
N PRO A 212 12.41 -3.07 -9.31
CA PRO A 212 11.95 -1.90 -10.05
C PRO A 212 13.00 -1.38 -11.02
N VAL A 213 12.57 -1.04 -12.24
CA VAL A 213 13.42 -0.40 -13.24
C VAL A 213 13.93 0.93 -12.69
N ALA A 214 15.25 1.10 -12.74
CA ALA A 214 15.93 2.26 -12.17
C ALA A 214 15.68 2.50 -10.67
N GLY A 215 15.21 1.50 -9.89
CA GLY A 215 14.89 1.73 -8.49
C GLY A 215 13.66 2.62 -8.27
N LEU A 216 12.86 2.86 -9.32
CA LEU A 216 11.72 3.78 -9.29
C LEU A 216 10.42 3.04 -9.02
N VAL A 217 9.52 3.68 -8.30
CA VAL A 217 8.16 3.19 -8.02
C VAL A 217 7.25 3.41 -9.24
N GLU A 218 7.64 2.85 -10.38
CA GLU A 218 6.98 2.99 -11.68
C GLU A 218 6.80 1.62 -12.33
N ILE A 219 7.89 1.04 -12.81
CA ILE A 219 7.90 -0.24 -13.54
C ILE A 219 8.55 -1.31 -12.65
N PRO A 220 7.88 -2.42 -12.30
CA PRO A 220 6.53 -2.84 -12.70
C PRO A 220 5.43 -2.43 -11.70
N CYS A 221 5.72 -1.54 -10.75
CA CYS A 221 4.87 -1.22 -9.61
C CYS A 221 3.45 -0.79 -10.01
N ILE A 222 3.31 0.06 -11.03
CA ILE A 222 2.01 0.56 -11.52
C ILE A 222 1.11 -0.61 -11.97
N TYR A 223 1.65 -1.53 -12.78
CA TYR A 223 0.90 -2.69 -13.27
C TYR A 223 0.57 -3.69 -12.16
N ARG A 224 1.50 -3.87 -11.21
CA ARG A 224 1.26 -4.72 -10.04
C ARG A 224 0.09 -4.22 -9.21
N ASN A 225 -0.03 -2.91 -8.97
CA ASN A 225 -1.19 -2.34 -8.27
C ASN A 225 -2.51 -2.66 -9.00
N GLY A 226 -2.56 -2.48 -10.33
CA GLY A 226 -3.74 -2.79 -11.14
C GLY A 226 -4.20 -4.25 -11.02
N LEU A 227 -3.28 -5.18 -11.27
CA LEU A 227 -3.60 -6.60 -11.27
C LEU A 227 -3.91 -7.11 -9.86
N HIS A 228 -3.19 -6.63 -8.84
CA HIS A 228 -3.45 -7.04 -7.46
C HIS A 228 -4.73 -6.43 -6.87
N ALA A 229 -5.21 -5.29 -7.38
CA ALA A 229 -6.54 -4.81 -7.01
C ALA A 229 -7.65 -5.77 -7.50
N ILE A 230 -7.52 -6.35 -8.70
CA ILE A 230 -8.40 -7.42 -9.19
C ILE A 230 -8.25 -8.68 -8.32
N THR A 231 -7.02 -9.09 -8.02
CA THR A 231 -6.74 -10.25 -7.15
C THR A 231 -7.40 -10.09 -5.78
N ALA A 232 -7.40 -8.88 -5.21
CA ALA A 232 -8.05 -8.61 -3.93
C ALA A 232 -9.57 -8.81 -4.02
N GLN A 233 -10.22 -8.33 -5.08
CA GLN A 233 -11.65 -8.57 -5.31
C GLN A 233 -11.95 -10.06 -5.47
N ALA A 234 -11.17 -10.76 -6.29
CA ALA A 234 -11.34 -12.19 -6.51
C ALA A 234 -11.14 -13.01 -5.22
N ALA A 235 -10.13 -12.68 -4.41
CA ALA A 235 -9.88 -13.35 -3.13
C ALA A 235 -11.02 -13.11 -2.12
N ALA A 236 -11.60 -11.91 -2.11
CA ALA A 236 -12.77 -11.60 -1.29
C ALA A 236 -14.00 -12.41 -1.73
N ASP A 237 -14.30 -12.44 -3.03
CA ASP A 237 -15.41 -13.21 -3.58
C ASP A 237 -15.24 -14.72 -3.32
N MET A 238 -14.03 -15.26 -3.46
CA MET A 238 -13.72 -16.65 -3.12
C MET A 238 -14.05 -16.95 -1.65
N ALA A 239 -13.61 -16.10 -0.72
CA ALA A 239 -13.87 -16.30 0.71
C ALA A 239 -15.37 -16.17 1.05
N LEU A 240 -16.07 -15.21 0.44
CA LEU A 240 -17.52 -15.04 0.58
C LEU A 240 -18.30 -16.23 0.02
N ALA A 241 -17.84 -16.82 -1.08
CA ALA A 241 -18.38 -18.04 -1.67
C ALA A 241 -18.08 -19.31 -0.84
N GLY A 242 -17.29 -19.20 0.24
CA GLY A 242 -16.96 -20.31 1.13
C GLY A 242 -15.71 -21.09 0.73
N VAL A 243 -14.90 -20.58 -0.22
CA VAL A 243 -13.58 -21.14 -0.49
C VAL A 243 -12.70 -20.90 0.73
N ARG A 244 -12.11 -21.98 1.24
CA ARG A 244 -11.30 -21.95 2.47
C ARG A 244 -9.83 -21.91 2.14
N SER A 245 -9.11 -21.04 2.82
CA SER A 245 -7.65 -21.11 2.90
C SER A 245 -7.27 -22.28 3.82
N ILE A 246 -6.89 -23.43 3.23
CA ILE A 246 -6.55 -24.64 4.00
C ILE A 246 -5.32 -24.41 4.90
N ILE A 247 -4.26 -23.82 4.35
CA ILE A 247 -3.13 -23.35 5.17
C ILE A 247 -3.55 -22.08 5.90
N PRO A 248 -3.47 -22.03 7.25
CA PRO A 248 -3.87 -20.87 8.03
C PRO A 248 -3.18 -19.58 7.59
N PRO A 249 -3.88 -18.43 7.61
CA PRO A 249 -3.32 -17.15 7.16
C PRO A 249 -2.04 -16.75 7.90
N ASP A 250 -1.97 -17.01 9.20
CA ASP A 250 -0.79 -16.75 10.03
C ASP A 250 0.46 -17.51 9.56
N GLU A 251 0.30 -18.76 9.13
CA GLU A 251 1.39 -19.54 8.52
C GLU A 251 1.78 -18.97 7.15
N VAL A 252 0.82 -18.50 6.36
CA VAL A 252 1.11 -17.85 5.08
C VAL A 252 1.92 -16.56 5.27
N ILE A 253 1.59 -15.76 6.29
CA ILE A 253 2.34 -14.54 6.64
C ILE A 253 3.77 -14.90 7.08
N GLN A 254 3.92 -15.97 7.87
CA GLN A 254 5.23 -16.46 8.28
C GLN A 254 6.07 -16.94 7.08
N VAL A 255 5.48 -17.72 6.17
CA VAL A 255 6.15 -18.15 4.93
C VAL A 255 6.52 -16.95 4.06
N MET A 256 5.68 -15.92 3.98
CA MET A 256 6.02 -14.67 3.29
C MET A 256 7.30 -14.04 3.87
N HIS A 257 7.43 -13.99 5.20
CA HIS A 257 8.64 -13.50 5.85
C HIS A 257 9.87 -14.34 5.49
N GLU A 258 9.76 -15.67 5.60
CA GLU A 258 10.86 -16.62 5.33
C GLU A 258 11.33 -16.55 3.87
N VAL A 259 10.40 -16.57 2.91
CA VAL A 259 10.71 -16.39 1.48
C VAL A 259 11.41 -15.05 1.24
N GLY A 260 11.02 -14.00 1.97
CA GLY A 260 11.66 -12.69 1.89
C GLY A 260 13.11 -12.70 2.39
N GLN A 261 13.40 -13.40 3.48
CA GLN A 261 14.75 -13.54 4.05
C GLN A 261 15.69 -14.32 3.12
N GLU A 262 15.17 -15.38 2.49
CA GLU A 262 15.93 -16.21 1.54
C GLU A 262 16.06 -15.55 0.15
N MET A 263 15.38 -14.43 -0.10
CA MET A 263 15.39 -13.77 -1.41
C MET A 263 16.78 -13.18 -1.72
N PRO A 264 17.39 -13.56 -2.87
CA PRO A 264 18.67 -12.98 -3.29
C PRO A 264 18.60 -11.45 -3.33
N GLU A 265 19.67 -10.78 -2.91
CA GLU A 265 19.74 -9.32 -2.89
C GLU A 265 19.47 -8.70 -4.29
N SER A 266 19.85 -9.41 -5.35
CA SER A 266 19.63 -9.02 -6.74
C SER A 266 18.16 -9.04 -7.19
N LEU A 267 17.30 -9.74 -6.45
CA LEU A 267 15.85 -9.84 -6.69
C LEU A 267 15.04 -9.05 -5.64
N ARG A 268 15.72 -8.32 -4.77
CA ARG A 268 15.16 -7.28 -3.92
C ARG A 268 15.43 -5.91 -4.55
N GLU A 269 14.94 -4.84 -3.91
CA GLU A 269 14.82 -3.45 -4.42
C GLU A 269 16.14 -2.77 -4.85
N THR A 270 17.22 -3.52 -5.03
CA THR A 270 18.53 -3.07 -5.48
C THR A 270 18.59 -2.74 -6.98
N GLY A 271 17.62 -3.19 -7.78
CA GLY A 271 17.53 -2.84 -9.20
C GLY A 271 18.75 -3.29 -10.04
N ILE A 272 19.45 -4.35 -9.60
CA ILE A 272 20.60 -4.94 -10.32
C ILE A 272 20.26 -6.24 -11.07
N GLY A 273 19.17 -6.93 -10.69
CA GLY A 273 18.71 -8.17 -11.31
C GLY A 273 17.28 -8.05 -11.87
N GLY A 274 16.67 -9.19 -12.18
CA GLY A 274 15.27 -9.26 -12.61
C GLY A 274 14.94 -8.37 -13.82
N LEU A 275 13.76 -7.74 -13.80
CA LEU A 275 13.26 -6.82 -14.82
C LEU A 275 14.18 -5.60 -14.99
N ALA A 276 14.68 -5.04 -13.89
CA ALA A 276 15.64 -3.94 -13.91
C ALA A 276 16.95 -4.33 -14.63
N GLY A 277 17.37 -5.59 -14.51
CA GLY A 277 18.55 -6.17 -15.16
C GLY A 277 18.46 -6.37 -16.67
N THR A 278 17.27 -6.24 -17.27
CA THR A 278 17.09 -6.45 -18.71
C THR A 278 17.82 -5.39 -19.54
N PRO A 279 18.21 -5.67 -20.81
CA PRO A 279 18.88 -4.68 -21.66
C PRO A 279 18.08 -3.37 -21.80
N THR A 280 16.75 -3.45 -21.87
CA THR A 280 15.89 -2.26 -21.89
C THR A 280 15.85 -1.58 -20.52
N GLY A 281 15.71 -2.34 -19.43
CA GLY A 281 15.72 -1.81 -18.06
C GLY A 281 16.99 -1.01 -17.74
N GLN A 282 18.17 -1.52 -18.15
CA GLN A 282 19.45 -0.82 -17.97
C GLN A 282 19.53 0.46 -18.81
N LYS A 283 19.09 0.44 -20.07
CA LYS A 283 19.03 1.65 -20.92
C LYS A 283 18.10 2.72 -20.33
N LEU A 284 16.95 2.32 -19.79
CA LEU A 284 16.01 3.25 -19.13
C LEU A 284 16.62 3.81 -17.85
N LYS A 285 17.33 2.99 -17.06
CA LYS A 285 18.06 3.44 -15.87
C LYS A 285 19.14 4.48 -16.21
N GLU A 286 19.95 4.24 -17.23
CA GLU A 286 20.96 5.17 -17.71
C GLU A 286 20.36 6.50 -18.15
N LYS A 287 19.23 6.45 -18.87
CA LYS A 287 18.50 7.63 -19.35
C LYS A 287 18.00 8.52 -18.19
N VAL A 288 17.62 7.93 -17.06
CA VAL A 288 16.96 8.66 -15.97
C VAL A 288 17.89 9.04 -14.82
N LEU A 289 18.86 8.19 -14.45
CA LEU A 289 19.61 8.36 -13.20
C LEU A 289 21.09 8.74 -13.33
N GLY A 290 21.79 8.36 -14.41
CA GLY A 290 23.25 8.22 -14.30
C GLY A 290 23.65 7.19 -13.22
N GLN A 291 24.96 6.96 -12.96
CA GLN A 291 25.43 5.75 -12.25
C GLN A 291 25.22 5.71 -10.71
N SER A 292 24.25 4.87 -10.30
CA SER A 292 24.22 3.88 -9.19
C SER A 292 24.04 4.26 -7.70
N SER A 293 23.19 3.47 -7.00
CA SER A 293 22.96 3.42 -5.54
C SER A 293 22.45 2.03 -5.05
N LYS A 294 22.57 1.74 -3.74
CA LYS A 294 22.03 0.58 -2.96
C LYS A 294 21.80 0.97 -1.46
N GLU A 295 20.87 0.30 -0.76
CA GLU A 295 20.44 0.50 0.67
C GLU A 295 20.01 -0.79 1.40
N ASN A 296 20.02 -0.88 2.76
CA ASN A 296 18.83 -0.77 3.67
C ASN A 296 18.97 -1.21 5.17
N GLY A 297 17.92 -0.94 6.00
CA GLY A 297 17.60 -1.52 7.34
C GLY A 297 16.12 -1.26 7.81
N PRO A 298 15.53 -2.01 8.79
CA PRO A 298 14.06 -2.09 8.99
C PRO A 298 13.47 -1.13 10.06
N ALA A 299 12.14 -0.89 10.01
CA ALA A 299 11.36 0.00 10.90
C ALA A 299 10.26 -0.72 11.72
N LYS A 300 9.71 -0.08 12.76
CA LYS A 300 8.61 -0.58 13.63
C LYS A 300 7.28 0.20 13.41
N TYR A 301 6.14 -0.46 13.64
CA TYR A 301 4.76 0.02 13.39
C TYR A 301 3.88 -0.14 14.64
N SER A 302 2.95 0.79 14.90
CA SER A 302 2.12 0.75 16.13
C SER A 302 0.69 1.29 16.00
N SER A 303 0.40 2.13 15.01
CA SER A 303 -0.91 2.80 14.82
C SER A 303 -1.57 2.40 13.50
N ALA A 304 -2.91 2.49 13.41
CA ALA A 304 -3.65 2.32 12.15
C ALA A 304 -3.13 3.24 11.04
N TYR A 305 -2.66 4.44 11.38
CA TYR A 305 -2.14 5.43 10.43
C TYR A 305 -0.70 5.17 9.99
N ASP A 306 -0.01 4.22 10.64
CA ASP A 306 1.27 3.69 10.15
C ASP A 306 1.06 2.69 8.99
N ILE A 307 -0.16 2.16 8.84
CA ILE A 307 -0.55 1.15 7.85
C ILE A 307 -1.45 1.74 6.75
N VAL A 308 -2.39 2.61 7.11
CA VAL A 308 -3.24 3.35 6.17
C VAL A 308 -2.94 4.84 6.35
N GLY A 309 -1.84 5.25 5.72
CA GLY A 309 -1.15 6.50 6.01
C GLY A 309 0.37 6.31 6.01
N PRO A 310 1.14 7.41 6.14
CA PRO A 310 0.67 8.78 6.20
C PRO A 310 0.24 9.31 4.83
N ILE A 311 -0.40 10.48 4.85
CA ILE A 311 -0.60 11.31 3.65
C ILE A 311 0.77 11.82 3.23
N MET A 312 1.16 11.60 1.97
CA MET A 312 2.47 11.99 1.50
C MET A 312 2.45 12.45 0.04
N VAL A 313 3.56 13.06 -0.39
CA VAL A 313 3.86 13.41 -1.78
C VAL A 313 4.79 12.33 -2.34
N GLY A 314 4.41 11.68 -3.45
CA GLY A 314 5.21 10.61 -4.08
C GLY A 314 6.46 11.11 -4.84
N PRO A 315 7.20 10.23 -5.57
CA PRO A 315 7.17 8.78 -5.42
C PRO A 315 7.95 8.42 -4.15
N SER A 316 7.35 7.59 -3.30
CA SER A 316 7.99 7.24 -2.04
C SER A 316 8.74 5.91 -2.12
N SER A 317 10.08 6.02 -2.14
CA SER A 317 11.00 4.95 -1.75
C SER A 317 11.30 5.04 -0.25
N SER A 318 12.05 4.09 0.32
CA SER A 318 12.65 4.22 1.68
C SER A 318 13.28 5.61 1.90
N HIS A 319 13.87 6.18 0.84
CA HIS A 319 14.55 7.47 0.84
C HIS A 319 13.61 8.70 0.83
N THR A 320 12.30 8.50 0.70
CA THR A 320 11.29 9.58 0.66
C THR A 320 10.32 9.42 1.83
N ALA A 321 9.67 8.25 2.02
CA ALA A 321 8.83 8.03 3.21
C ALA A 321 9.63 7.99 4.50
N GLY A 322 10.81 7.36 4.49
CA GLY A 322 11.72 7.39 5.64
C GLY A 322 12.14 8.83 5.98
N ALA A 323 12.45 9.62 4.96
CA ALA A 323 12.77 11.05 5.11
C ALA A 323 11.60 11.87 5.70
N VAL A 324 10.37 11.73 5.16
CA VAL A 324 9.18 12.41 5.72
C VAL A 324 8.95 12.00 7.18
N ARG A 325 9.13 10.71 7.50
CA ARG A 325 8.95 10.21 8.87
C ARG A 325 10.02 10.75 9.82
N ILE A 326 11.29 10.79 9.38
CA ILE A 326 12.39 11.39 10.16
C ILE A 326 12.11 12.88 10.40
N GLY A 327 11.67 13.61 9.37
CA GLY A 327 11.25 15.00 9.50
C GLY A 327 10.12 15.18 10.52
N ASN A 328 9.07 14.37 10.42
CA ASN A 328 7.93 14.41 11.36
C ASN A 328 8.34 14.10 12.80
N ILE A 329 9.16 13.08 13.03
CA ILE A 329 9.66 12.75 14.37
C ILE A 329 10.50 13.92 14.89
N ALA A 330 11.39 14.49 14.06
CA ALA A 330 12.20 15.63 14.46
C ALA A 330 11.33 16.85 14.82
N TYR A 331 10.28 17.14 14.06
CA TYR A 331 9.34 18.21 14.37
C TYR A 331 8.54 17.95 15.65
N GLN A 332 8.07 16.72 15.86
CA GLN A 332 7.34 16.34 17.08
C GLN A 332 8.21 16.43 18.35
N LEU A 333 9.53 16.30 18.22
CA LEU A 333 10.48 16.51 19.32
C LEU A 333 10.71 17.99 19.63
N LEU A 334 10.28 18.91 18.77
CA LEU A 334 10.38 20.35 18.99
C LEU A 334 9.09 20.89 19.64
N ASN A 335 9.24 21.70 20.69
CA ASN A 335 8.10 22.37 21.34
C ASN A 335 7.59 23.61 20.58
N GLU A 336 8.29 24.03 19.53
CA GLU A 336 7.98 25.23 18.75
C GLU A 336 8.23 24.98 17.26
N LYS A 337 7.60 25.79 16.40
CA LYS A 337 7.81 25.70 14.95
C LYS A 337 9.22 26.17 14.57
N PRO A 338 10.05 25.32 13.95
CA PRO A 338 11.40 25.72 13.55
C PRO A 338 11.36 26.79 12.45
N LYS A 339 12.16 27.85 12.59
CA LYS A 339 12.33 28.89 11.55
C LYS A 339 13.29 28.47 10.44
N THR A 340 14.24 27.58 10.75
CA THR A 340 15.27 27.11 9.82
C THR A 340 15.65 25.69 10.21
N VAL A 341 15.89 24.84 9.21
CA VAL A 341 16.26 23.44 9.41
C VAL A 341 17.44 23.13 8.50
N THR A 342 18.47 22.49 9.04
CA THR A 342 19.64 22.05 8.27
C THR A 342 19.72 20.54 8.30
N PHE A 343 19.63 19.91 7.14
CA PHE A 343 19.78 18.47 7.00
C PHE A 343 21.21 18.13 6.59
N THR A 344 21.88 17.27 7.35
CA THR A 344 23.14 16.63 6.92
C THR A 344 22.83 15.21 6.55
N LEU A 345 22.86 14.91 5.25
CA LEU A 345 22.54 13.59 4.73
C LEU A 345 23.82 12.77 4.59
N MET A 346 23.76 11.52 5.03
CA MET A 346 24.86 10.57 4.94
C MET A 346 24.40 9.29 4.25
N GLY A 347 25.36 8.54 3.71
CA GLY A 347 25.09 7.24 3.10
C GLY A 347 24.16 7.34 1.89
N SER A 348 23.02 6.67 1.97
CA SER A 348 22.04 6.54 0.90
C SER A 348 21.25 7.82 0.63
N PHE A 349 20.75 8.48 1.68
CA PHE A 349 20.04 9.75 1.56
C PHE A 349 20.88 10.86 0.90
N ALA A 350 22.20 10.86 1.12
CA ALA A 350 23.11 11.80 0.46
C ALA A 350 23.19 11.57 -1.06
N LYS A 351 23.06 10.31 -1.50
CA LYS A 351 23.21 9.90 -2.90
C LYS A 351 21.92 10.05 -3.69
N THR A 352 20.78 9.77 -3.07
CA THR A 352 19.46 9.87 -3.71
C THR A 352 18.82 11.26 -3.60
N TYR A 353 19.40 12.14 -2.77
CA TYR A 353 19.00 13.52 -2.46
C TYR A 353 17.88 14.11 -3.35
N GLN A 354 18.22 14.80 -4.45
CA GLN A 354 17.22 15.40 -5.35
C GLN A 354 16.58 14.40 -6.30
N GLY A 355 17.26 13.29 -6.63
CA GLY A 355 16.79 12.30 -7.58
C GLY A 355 15.52 11.56 -7.12
N HIS A 356 15.44 11.25 -5.83
CA HIS A 356 14.28 10.59 -5.20
C HIS A 356 13.40 11.57 -4.39
N GLY A 357 13.68 12.88 -4.47
CA GLY A 357 12.95 13.91 -3.72
C GLY A 357 13.11 13.80 -2.20
N THR A 358 14.24 13.26 -1.72
CA THR A 358 14.56 13.15 -0.29
C THR A 358 14.58 14.51 0.41
N ASP A 359 15.05 15.55 -0.27
CA ASP A 359 15.08 16.93 0.22
C ASP A 359 13.67 17.48 0.47
N LEU A 360 12.79 17.34 -0.52
CA LEU A 360 11.39 17.72 -0.44
C LEU A 360 10.65 16.91 0.63
N ALA A 361 10.96 15.63 0.75
CA ALA A 361 10.40 14.75 1.76
C ALA A 361 10.77 15.17 3.19
N LEU A 362 12.04 15.48 3.45
CA LEU A 362 12.49 15.96 4.76
C LEU A 362 11.82 17.28 5.13
N LEU A 363 11.70 18.20 4.17
CA LEU A 363 10.98 19.46 4.34
C LEU A 363 9.48 19.24 4.60
N ALA A 364 8.84 18.32 3.90
CA ALA A 364 7.42 18.01 4.10
C ALA A 364 7.13 17.37 5.47
N GLY A 365 8.14 16.75 6.09
CA GLY A 365 8.02 16.19 7.42
C GLY A 365 8.15 17.20 8.56
N VAL A 366 8.82 18.34 8.33
CA VAL A 366 9.08 19.37 9.36
C VAL A 366 8.08 20.51 9.28
#